data_AF-A0A1H6E1F5-F1
#
_entry.id   AF-A0A1H6E1F5-F1
#
_cell.length_a   1.000
_cell.length_b   1.000
_cell.length_c   1.000
_cell.angle_alpha   90.00
_cell.angle_beta   90.00
_cell.angle_gamma   90.00
#
_symmetry.space_group_name_H-M   'P 1'
#
loop_
_entity.id
_entity.type
_entity.pdbx_description
1 polymer ?
#
loop_
_entity_poly.entity_id
_entity_poly.type
_entity_poly.pdbx_seq_one_letter_code
_entity_poly.pdbx_strand_id
1 'polypeptide(L)'
;MSEELLRESLRAAVADEPPLGVDPDAVAAEGRRRQRRRRAVIGAAVATLIVAAGAVAVPGTIGQQDIAPAVPQVRAIEPIDWPPVGAVRVELSQAQLVAQGEQIERYLDEAIVRDVPGARAVDVSRRGPVQIQIPSSVIVSAPFDRAAVGGQDWPVLLSLRVFAPGAVDLSPAQECESSKQFGARCYQHVQDDGSIVLVLTSRPAMSGGGEKNEVRHYRTDGTVVMVNAFFNPRDPATVAAVAELREGPMDLAELTALATDPRFALIG
;
A
#
# COMPACT_ATOMS: atom_id res chain seq x y z
N MET A 1 2.21 47.16 -5.69
CA MET A 1 0.92 46.59 -6.10
C MET A 1 -0.06 46.86 -4.98
N SER A 2 -1.10 47.65 -5.21
CA SER A 2 -2.01 48.13 -4.15
C SER A 2 -3.09 47.09 -3.84
N GLU A 3 -3.52 47.02 -2.58
CA GLU A 3 -4.60 46.14 -2.11
C GLU A 3 -5.92 46.36 -2.86
N GLU A 4 -6.15 47.58 -3.34
CA GLU A 4 -7.32 47.94 -4.16
C GLU A 4 -7.33 47.24 -5.51
N LEU A 5 -6.17 47.16 -6.18
CA LEU A 5 -6.01 46.45 -7.46
C LEU A 5 -6.22 44.93 -7.30
N LEU A 6 -5.84 44.39 -6.14
CA LEU A 6 -6.09 42.98 -5.79
C LEU A 6 -7.59 42.71 -5.54
N ARG A 7 -8.28 43.62 -4.82
CA ARG A 7 -9.73 43.49 -4.60
C ARG A 7 -10.54 43.62 -5.88
N GLU A 8 -10.13 44.50 -6.79
CA GLU A 8 -10.84 44.74 -8.04
C GLU A 8 -10.66 43.58 -9.03
N SER A 9 -9.44 43.03 -9.14
CA SER A 9 -9.17 41.82 -9.93
C SER A 9 -9.90 40.57 -9.42
N LEU A 10 -10.01 40.39 -8.09
CA LEU A 10 -10.78 39.29 -7.51
C LEU A 10 -12.28 39.44 -7.72
N ARG A 11 -12.83 40.66 -7.70
CA ARG A 11 -14.26 40.88 -8.02
C ARG A 11 -14.57 40.62 -9.50
N ALA A 12 -13.68 41.04 -10.40
CA ALA A 12 -13.86 40.79 -11.83
C ALA A 12 -13.85 39.30 -12.17
N ALA A 13 -12.99 38.51 -11.50
CA ALA A 13 -12.90 37.07 -11.72
C ALA A 13 -14.15 36.27 -11.30
N VAL A 14 -14.95 36.79 -10.35
CA VAL A 14 -16.14 36.12 -9.81
C VAL A 14 -17.43 36.53 -10.56
N ALA A 15 -17.40 37.65 -11.28
CA ALA A 15 -18.61 38.21 -11.91
C ALA A 15 -19.13 37.38 -13.10
N ASP A 16 -18.26 36.63 -13.78
CA ASP A 16 -18.59 35.91 -15.00
C ASP A 16 -18.69 34.38 -14.82
N GLU A 17 -18.70 33.87 -13.58
CA GLU A 17 -18.76 32.43 -13.36
C GLU A 17 -20.19 31.90 -13.60
N PRO A 18 -20.41 31.05 -14.63
CA PRO A 18 -21.72 30.45 -14.86
C PRO A 18 -22.08 29.55 -13.68
N PRO A 19 -23.37 29.48 -13.28
CA PRO A 19 -23.77 28.63 -12.16
C PRO A 19 -23.37 27.19 -12.48
N LEU A 20 -22.47 26.65 -11.65
CA LEU A 20 -22.07 25.25 -11.72
C LEU A 20 -23.34 24.43 -11.48
N GLY A 21 -23.91 23.86 -12.55
CA GLY A 21 -25.06 22.95 -12.52
C GLY A 21 -24.73 21.60 -11.87
N VAL A 22 -23.80 21.60 -10.92
CA VAL A 22 -23.39 20.45 -10.14
C VAL A 22 -24.42 20.29 -9.03
N ASP A 23 -25.30 19.32 -9.20
CA ASP A 23 -26.18 18.86 -8.14
C ASP A 23 -25.34 18.08 -7.10
N PRO A 24 -25.11 18.65 -5.89
CA PRO A 24 -24.30 17.98 -4.86
C PRO A 24 -24.93 16.66 -4.41
N ASP A 25 -26.25 16.53 -4.47
CA ASP A 25 -26.95 15.32 -4.10
C ASP A 25 -26.73 14.20 -5.12
N ALA A 26 -26.61 14.54 -6.41
CA ALA A 26 -26.25 13.60 -7.46
C ALA A 26 -24.82 13.06 -7.28
N VAL A 27 -23.86 13.93 -6.95
CA VAL A 27 -22.47 13.52 -6.68
C VAL A 27 -22.38 12.62 -5.44
N ALA A 28 -23.09 12.96 -4.37
CA ALA A 28 -23.16 12.13 -3.16
C ALA A 28 -23.89 10.79 -3.40
N ALA A 29 -24.90 10.76 -4.27
CA ALA A 29 -25.60 9.53 -4.65
C ALA A 29 -24.71 8.59 -5.48
N GLU A 30 -23.93 9.13 -6.42
CA GLU A 30 -22.97 8.36 -7.24
C GLU A 30 -21.87 7.74 -6.36
N GLY A 31 -21.34 8.50 -5.39
CA GLY A 31 -20.37 8.01 -4.40
C GLY A 31 -20.91 6.84 -3.57
N ARG A 32 -22.14 6.96 -3.05
CA ARG A 32 -22.79 5.88 -2.28
C ARG A 32 -23.05 4.63 -3.13
N ARG A 33 -23.41 4.77 -4.42
CA ARG A 33 -23.62 3.64 -5.34
C ARG A 33 -22.31 2.88 -5.59
N ARG A 34 -21.19 3.57 -5.83
CA ARG A 34 -19.87 2.93 -5.99
C ARG A 34 -19.40 2.22 -4.73
N GLN A 35 -19.61 2.81 -3.55
CA GLN A 35 -19.22 2.19 -2.28
C GLN A 35 -20.04 0.92 -1.97
N ARG A 36 -21.34 0.90 -2.26
CA ARG A 36 -22.19 -0.30 -2.11
C ARG A 36 -21.76 -1.44 -3.05
N ARG A 37 -21.39 -1.13 -4.30
CA ARG A 37 -20.85 -2.14 -5.23
C ARG A 37 -19.55 -2.78 -4.71
N ARG A 38 -18.64 -2.00 -4.12
CA ARG A 38 -17.40 -2.53 -3.53
C ARG A 38 -17.66 -3.49 -2.37
N ARG A 39 -18.60 -3.17 -1.47
CA ARG A 39 -18.98 -4.06 -0.35
C ARG A 39 -19.62 -5.37 -0.82
N ALA A 40 -20.37 -5.36 -1.92
CA ALA A 40 -20.97 -6.56 -2.49
C ALA A 40 -19.93 -7.52 -3.09
N VAL A 41 -18.88 -7.00 -3.73
CA VAL A 41 -17.81 -7.83 -4.33
C VAL A 41 -16.92 -8.48 -3.26
N ILE A 42 -16.58 -7.75 -2.20
CA ILE A 42 -15.76 -8.29 -1.09
C ILE A 42 -16.54 -9.36 -0.28
N GLY A 43 -17.86 -9.20 -0.13
CA GLY A 43 -18.70 -10.19 0.54
C GLY A 43 -18.78 -11.54 -0.18
N ALA A 44 -18.72 -11.56 -1.52
CA ALA A 44 -18.76 -12.80 -2.29
C ALA A 44 -17.47 -13.64 -2.16
N ALA A 45 -16.30 -12.98 -2.00
CA ALA A 45 -15.02 -13.68 -1.81
C ALA A 45 -14.93 -14.37 -0.44
N VAL A 46 -15.45 -13.75 0.63
CA VAL A 46 -15.44 -14.32 1.97
C VAL A 46 -16.50 -15.43 2.14
N ALA A 47 -17.65 -15.30 1.48
CA ALA A 47 -18.71 -16.32 1.57
C ALA A 47 -18.31 -17.67 0.93
N THR A 48 -17.47 -17.65 -0.11
CA THR A 48 -17.03 -18.88 -0.81
C THR A 48 -16.14 -19.77 0.08
N LEU A 49 -15.41 -19.19 1.04
CA LEU A 49 -14.57 -19.95 1.97
C LEU A 49 -15.36 -20.61 3.12
N ILE A 50 -16.54 -20.08 3.48
CA ILE A 50 -17.32 -20.62 4.61
C ILE A 50 -18.21 -21.80 4.19
N VAL A 51 -18.67 -21.85 2.93
CA VAL A 51 -19.52 -22.95 2.43
C VAL A 51 -18.74 -24.28 2.33
N ALA A 52 -17.41 -24.25 2.24
CA ALA A 52 -16.60 -25.47 2.18
C ALA A 52 -16.50 -26.23 3.53
N ALA A 53 -16.87 -25.61 4.67
CA ALA A 53 -16.69 -26.22 5.99
C ALA A 53 -17.98 -26.81 6.62
N GLY A 54 -19.14 -26.68 5.98
CA GLY A 54 -20.45 -26.84 6.64
C GLY A 54 -21.36 -27.97 6.15
N ALA A 55 -20.90 -28.95 5.37
CA ALA A 55 -21.76 -29.99 4.81
C ALA A 55 -21.33 -31.41 5.22
N VAL A 56 -21.53 -31.78 6.48
CA VAL A 56 -21.55 -33.20 6.87
C VAL A 56 -22.67 -33.48 7.87
N ALA A 57 -23.45 -34.51 7.54
CA ALA A 57 -24.39 -35.31 8.33
C ALA A 57 -25.88 -34.92 8.32
N VAL A 58 -26.58 -35.37 7.27
CA VAL A 58 -27.97 -35.87 7.40
C VAL A 58 -27.94 -37.39 7.14
N PRO A 59 -28.41 -38.24 8.08
CA PRO A 59 -28.49 -39.67 7.84
C PRO A 59 -29.79 -39.98 7.07
N GLY A 60 -29.65 -40.38 5.81
CA GLY A 60 -30.77 -40.80 4.96
C GLY A 60 -30.36 -41.96 4.08
N THR A 61 -30.85 -43.15 4.42
CA THR A 61 -30.67 -44.39 3.67
C THR A 61 -31.34 -44.32 2.30
N ILE A 62 -30.58 -44.45 1.21
CA ILE A 62 -30.90 -45.15 -0.05
C ILE A 62 -29.62 -45.13 -0.92
N GLY A 63 -29.25 -46.28 -1.46
CA GLY A 63 -27.97 -46.50 -2.14
C GLY A 63 -27.74 -45.61 -3.35
N GLN A 64 -26.83 -44.66 -3.19
CA GLN A 64 -26.14 -43.97 -4.27
C GLN A 64 -24.65 -44.11 -3.93
N GLN A 65 -23.84 -44.64 -4.86
CA GLN A 65 -22.38 -44.57 -4.69
C GLN A 65 -22.00 -43.09 -4.78
N ASP A 66 -21.97 -42.42 -3.64
CA ASP A 66 -21.43 -41.09 -3.50
C ASP A 66 -19.93 -41.16 -3.76
N ILE A 67 -19.56 -40.94 -5.03
CA ILE A 67 -18.20 -40.54 -5.37
C ILE A 67 -18.01 -39.19 -4.70
N ALA A 68 -17.47 -39.20 -3.48
CA ALA A 68 -17.13 -37.99 -2.77
C ALA A 68 -16.30 -37.11 -3.73
N PRO A 69 -16.69 -35.85 -3.95
CA PRO A 69 -15.92 -34.97 -4.82
C PRO A 69 -14.49 -34.94 -4.30
N ALA A 70 -13.53 -35.23 -5.18
CA ALA A 70 -12.12 -35.14 -4.85
C ALA A 70 -11.83 -33.70 -4.43
N VAL A 71 -11.71 -33.48 -3.11
CA VAL A 71 -11.31 -32.17 -2.57
C VAL A 71 -9.87 -31.95 -3.04
N PRO A 72 -9.58 -30.88 -3.81
CA PRO A 72 -8.22 -30.57 -4.19
C PRO A 72 -7.36 -30.44 -2.92
N GLN A 73 -6.38 -31.32 -2.78
CA GLN A 73 -5.37 -31.21 -1.73
C GLN A 73 -4.47 -30.03 -2.10
N VAL A 74 -4.80 -28.83 -1.64
CA VAL A 74 -3.91 -27.68 -1.75
C VAL A 74 -2.73 -27.96 -0.84
N ARG A 75 -1.58 -28.30 -1.43
CA ARG A 75 -0.34 -28.45 -0.66
C ARG A 75 -0.02 -27.09 -0.05
N ALA A 76 0.13 -27.05 1.27
CA ALA A 76 0.64 -25.87 1.94
C ALA A 76 2.02 -25.54 1.37
N ILE A 77 2.19 -24.30 0.93
CA ILE A 77 3.48 -23.80 0.44
C ILE A 77 4.33 -23.50 1.66
N GLU A 78 5.54 -24.06 1.68
CA GLU A 78 6.48 -23.83 2.78
C GLU A 78 7.09 -22.44 2.63
N PRO A 79 7.13 -21.62 3.70
CA PRO A 79 7.80 -20.34 3.69
C PRO A 79 9.31 -20.52 3.48
N ILE A 80 9.96 -19.56 2.83
CA ILE A 80 11.42 -19.52 2.80
C ILE A 80 12.00 -19.35 4.21
N ASP A 81 13.13 -20.03 4.46
CA ASP A 81 14.01 -19.67 5.56
C ASP A 81 14.68 -18.32 5.27
N TRP A 82 14.81 -17.47 6.30
CA TRP A 82 15.45 -16.16 6.17
C TRP A 82 16.74 -16.07 6.98
N PRO A 83 17.86 -15.60 6.38
CA PRO A 83 18.01 -15.26 4.97
C PRO A 83 17.92 -16.51 4.06
N PRO A 84 17.56 -16.36 2.77
CA PRO A 84 17.47 -17.50 1.85
C PRO A 84 18.80 -18.24 1.76
N VAL A 85 18.75 -19.57 1.63
CA VAL A 85 19.96 -20.40 1.54
C VAL A 85 20.79 -19.96 0.33
N GLY A 86 22.05 -19.61 0.59
CA GLY A 86 22.97 -19.13 -0.46
C GLY A 86 22.85 -17.65 -0.80
N ALA A 87 21.95 -16.89 -0.14
CA ALA A 87 21.94 -15.44 -0.26
C ALA A 87 23.28 -14.87 0.27
N VAL A 88 24.05 -14.27 -0.64
CA VAL A 88 25.29 -13.55 -0.30
C VAL A 88 24.96 -12.08 -0.16
N ARG A 89 25.52 -11.42 0.85
CA ARG A 89 25.40 -9.97 1.01
C ARG A 89 25.98 -9.28 -0.23
N VAL A 90 25.13 -8.55 -0.95
CA VAL A 90 25.55 -7.77 -2.11
C VAL A 90 25.83 -6.35 -1.68
N GLU A 91 27.07 -5.91 -1.87
CA GLU A 91 27.46 -4.51 -1.70
C GLU A 91 27.45 -3.83 -3.07
N LEU A 92 26.63 -2.79 -3.19
CA LEU A 92 26.53 -2.00 -4.41
C LEU A 92 27.36 -0.73 -4.23
N SER A 93 28.10 -0.36 -5.28
CA SER A 93 28.78 0.94 -5.30
C SER A 93 27.74 2.07 -5.25
N GLN A 94 28.15 3.24 -4.77
CA GLN A 94 27.29 4.42 -4.77
C GLN A 94 26.73 4.73 -6.17
N ALA A 95 27.55 4.62 -7.21
CA ALA A 95 27.12 4.84 -8.59
C ALA A 95 26.02 3.85 -9.04
N GLN A 96 26.14 2.58 -8.65
CA GLN A 96 25.09 1.58 -8.91
C GLN A 96 23.81 1.90 -8.13
N LEU A 97 23.92 2.29 -6.86
CA LEU A 97 22.75 2.66 -6.04
C LEU A 97 22.03 3.89 -6.59
N VAL A 98 22.76 4.90 -7.09
CA VAL A 98 22.17 6.05 -7.80
C VAL A 98 21.42 5.59 -9.05
N ALA A 99 22.09 4.82 -9.93
CA ALA A 99 21.49 4.38 -11.20
C ALA A 99 20.23 3.51 -10.98
N GLN A 100 20.27 2.62 -9.99
CA GLN A 100 19.11 1.80 -9.62
C GLN A 100 17.99 2.66 -9.01
N GLY A 101 18.34 3.65 -8.19
CA GLY A 101 17.36 4.60 -7.66
C GLY A 101 16.65 5.40 -8.73
N GLU A 102 17.36 5.91 -9.73
CA GLU A 102 16.78 6.63 -10.87
C GLU A 102 15.89 5.72 -11.74
N GLN A 103 16.23 4.45 -11.86
CA GLN A 103 15.39 3.46 -12.54
C GLN A 103 14.10 3.19 -11.75
N ILE A 104 14.22 2.95 -10.43
CA ILE A 104 13.07 2.73 -9.55
C ILE A 104 12.18 3.97 -9.51
N GLU A 105 12.75 5.17 -9.46
CA GLU A 105 12.03 6.44 -9.47
C GLU A 105 11.17 6.60 -10.73
N ARG A 106 11.75 6.41 -11.92
CA ARG A 106 11.01 6.47 -13.19
C ARG A 106 9.87 5.47 -13.23
N TYR A 107 10.11 4.28 -12.71
CA TYR A 107 9.13 3.21 -12.73
C TYR A 107 8.03 3.39 -11.66
N LEU A 108 8.35 3.98 -10.51
CA LEU A 108 7.41 4.15 -9.41
C LEU A 108 6.23 5.05 -9.79
N ASP A 109 6.44 6.07 -10.63
CA ASP A 109 5.36 6.92 -11.15
C ASP A 109 4.29 6.08 -11.89
N GLU A 110 4.73 5.25 -12.83
CA GLU A 110 3.86 4.33 -13.57
C GLU A 110 3.16 3.32 -12.65
N ALA A 111 3.88 2.80 -11.65
CA ALA A 111 3.34 1.84 -10.69
C ALA A 111 2.24 2.46 -9.82
N ILE A 112 2.42 3.69 -9.33
CA ILE A 112 1.41 4.39 -8.53
C ILE A 112 0.14 4.63 -9.35
N VAL A 113 0.26 5.12 -10.58
CA VAL A 113 -0.91 5.36 -11.45
C VAL A 113 -1.67 4.07 -11.73
N ARG A 114 -0.97 2.96 -11.90
CA ARG A 114 -1.56 1.64 -12.17
C ARG A 114 -2.23 1.03 -10.94
N ASP A 115 -1.53 1.02 -9.80
CA ASP A 115 -1.91 0.21 -8.63
C ASP A 115 -2.62 1.01 -7.53
N VAL A 116 -2.66 2.34 -7.61
CA VAL A 116 -3.29 3.21 -6.62
C VAL A 116 -4.45 3.99 -7.25
N PRO A 117 -5.66 3.40 -7.29
CA PRO A 117 -6.83 4.05 -7.84
C PRO A 117 -7.11 5.41 -7.20
N GLY A 118 -7.15 6.45 -8.03
CA GLY A 118 -7.44 7.82 -7.62
C GLY A 118 -6.20 8.63 -7.21
N ALA A 119 -4.99 8.09 -7.34
CA ALA A 119 -3.77 8.89 -7.23
C ALA A 119 -3.72 9.95 -8.34
N ARG A 120 -3.32 11.17 -7.97
CA ARG A 120 -3.20 12.34 -8.84
C ARG A 120 -1.95 13.13 -8.47
N ALA A 121 -1.47 13.98 -9.37
CA ALA A 121 -0.32 14.83 -9.11
C ALA A 121 0.88 14.06 -8.53
N VAL A 122 1.11 12.84 -9.04
CA VAL A 122 2.24 12.01 -8.64
C VAL A 122 3.52 12.73 -9.07
N ASP A 123 4.44 12.88 -8.13
CA ASP A 123 5.65 13.68 -8.36
C ASP A 123 6.84 13.08 -7.61
N VAL A 124 7.39 12.00 -8.17
CA VAL A 124 8.52 11.29 -7.58
C VAL A 124 9.79 12.16 -7.54
N SER A 125 9.90 13.13 -8.47
CA SER A 125 11.12 13.93 -8.71
C SER A 125 11.36 15.10 -7.74
N ARG A 126 10.31 15.66 -7.11
CA ARG A 126 10.44 16.95 -6.41
C ARG A 126 11.04 16.92 -5.01
N ARG A 127 11.36 15.76 -4.42
CA ARG A 127 11.88 15.69 -3.02
C ARG A 127 13.38 15.47 -2.87
N GLY A 128 14.15 15.63 -3.93
CA GLY A 128 15.62 15.58 -3.88
C GLY A 128 16.18 14.21 -4.20
N PRO A 129 17.51 14.05 -4.18
CA PRO A 129 18.18 12.87 -4.72
C PRO A 129 17.72 11.61 -3.98
N VAL A 130 17.73 10.49 -4.72
CA VAL A 130 17.67 9.13 -4.17
C VAL A 130 18.46 9.08 -2.87
N GLN A 131 17.78 8.78 -1.76
CA GLN A 131 18.47 8.62 -0.49
C GLN A 131 19.12 7.24 -0.47
N ILE A 132 20.44 7.25 -0.53
CA ILE A 132 21.24 6.04 -0.46
C ILE A 132 21.59 5.80 1.00
N GLN A 133 21.06 4.73 1.57
CA GLN A 133 21.53 4.24 2.86
C GLN A 133 22.54 3.12 2.57
N ILE A 134 23.81 3.54 2.53
CA ILE A 134 24.96 2.66 2.34
C ILE A 134 24.96 1.59 3.44
N PRO A 135 25.26 0.33 3.08
CA PRO A 135 25.82 -0.12 1.79
C PRO A 135 24.81 -0.66 0.76
N SER A 136 23.51 -0.70 1.05
CA SER A 136 22.67 -1.70 0.38
C SER A 136 21.19 -1.39 0.28
N SER A 137 20.77 -0.12 0.39
CA SER A 137 19.37 0.23 0.11
C SER A 137 19.19 1.55 -0.62
N VAL A 138 18.11 1.58 -1.41
CA VAL A 138 17.60 2.74 -2.14
C VAL A 138 16.27 3.12 -1.53
N ILE A 139 16.08 4.41 -1.24
CA ILE A 139 14.81 4.96 -0.79
C ILE A 139 14.31 5.95 -1.83
N VAL A 140 13.09 5.71 -2.32
CA VAL A 140 12.37 6.59 -3.25
C VAL A 140 11.09 7.04 -2.55
N SER A 141 10.80 8.34 -2.63
CA SER A 141 9.58 8.90 -2.06
C SER A 141 8.74 9.54 -3.16
N ALA A 142 7.45 9.25 -3.17
CA ALA A 142 6.52 9.76 -4.18
C ALA A 142 5.37 10.48 -3.48
N PRO A 143 5.37 11.83 -3.43
CA PRO A 143 4.19 12.59 -3.09
C PRO A 143 3.12 12.44 -4.18
N PHE A 144 1.87 12.36 -3.77
CA PHE A 144 0.71 12.42 -4.66
C PHE A 144 -0.52 12.89 -3.88
N ASP A 145 -1.53 13.35 -4.58
CA ASP A 145 -2.82 13.70 -4.00
C ASP A 145 -3.81 12.55 -4.19
N ARG A 146 -4.65 12.34 -3.19
CA ARG A 146 -5.67 11.28 -3.25
C ARG A 146 -6.97 11.70 -2.59
N ALA A 147 -8.07 11.46 -3.28
CA ALA A 147 -9.40 11.54 -2.69
C ALA A 147 -9.54 10.50 -1.57
N ALA A 148 -9.60 10.94 -0.31
CA ALA A 148 -9.85 10.05 0.82
C ALA A 148 -11.34 10.05 1.22
N VAL A 149 -11.62 9.43 2.36
CA VAL A 149 -12.94 9.39 2.98
C VAL A 149 -13.47 10.83 3.13
N GLY A 150 -14.62 11.11 2.53
CA GLY A 150 -15.25 12.45 2.52
C GLY A 150 -15.10 13.25 1.23
N GLY A 151 -14.43 12.70 0.21
CA GLY A 151 -14.33 13.34 -1.12
C GLY A 151 -13.34 14.50 -1.20
N GLN A 152 -12.61 14.78 -0.12
CA GLN A 152 -11.49 15.70 -0.09
C GLN A 152 -10.21 15.01 -0.57
N ASP A 153 -9.42 15.71 -1.36
CA ASP A 153 -8.07 15.28 -1.76
C ASP A 153 -7.08 15.56 -0.63
N TRP A 154 -6.30 14.55 -0.26
CA TRP A 154 -5.27 14.63 0.77
C TRP A 154 -3.89 14.44 0.18
N PRO A 155 -2.88 15.21 0.62
CA PRO A 155 -1.51 14.98 0.26
C PRO A 155 -1.02 13.69 0.93
N VAL A 156 -0.55 12.74 0.13
CA VAL A 156 0.03 11.48 0.56
C VAL A 156 1.51 11.50 0.22
N LEU A 157 2.33 10.89 1.07
CA LEU A 157 3.70 10.51 0.74
C LEU A 157 3.81 8.99 0.79
N LEU A 158 4.10 8.37 -0.35
CA LEU A 158 4.59 7.00 -0.42
C LEU A 158 6.09 6.99 -0.19
N SER A 159 6.58 6.06 0.64
CA SER A 159 7.99 5.72 0.74
C SER A 159 8.18 4.28 0.32
N LEU A 160 8.96 4.08 -0.75
CA LEU A 160 9.44 2.80 -1.23
C LEU A 160 10.91 2.67 -0.84
N ARG A 161 11.27 1.57 -0.19
CA ARG A 161 12.66 1.22 0.10
C ARG A 161 12.95 -0.17 -0.43
N VAL A 162 14.02 -0.29 -1.19
CA VAL A 162 14.50 -1.59 -1.71
C VAL A 162 15.85 -1.89 -1.08
N PHE A 163 15.97 -3.07 -0.49
CA PHE A 163 17.17 -3.59 0.13
C PHE A 163 17.79 -4.68 -0.75
N ALA A 164 19.10 -4.63 -0.94
CA ALA A 164 19.85 -5.66 -1.67
C ALA A 164 19.89 -6.97 -0.87
N PRO A 165 20.22 -8.11 -1.52
CA PRO A 165 20.37 -9.39 -0.83
C PRO A 165 21.34 -9.30 0.35
N GLY A 166 20.93 -9.88 1.49
CA GLY A 166 21.71 -9.91 2.73
C GLY A 166 21.84 -8.56 3.45
N ALA A 167 21.04 -7.55 3.07
CA ALA A 167 21.02 -6.25 3.75
C ALA A 167 20.09 -6.20 4.97
N VAL A 168 19.13 -7.12 5.07
CA VAL A 168 18.17 -7.22 6.18
C VAL A 168 18.43 -8.50 6.96
N ASP A 169 18.96 -8.36 8.18
CA ASP A 169 19.33 -9.48 9.04
C ASP A 169 18.13 -10.10 9.79
N LEU A 170 17.09 -9.31 10.03
CA LEU A 170 15.90 -9.77 10.75
C LEU A 170 15.02 -10.63 9.84
N SER A 171 14.73 -11.85 10.29
CA SER A 171 13.68 -12.66 9.68
C SER A 171 12.29 -12.02 9.85
N PRO A 172 11.33 -12.34 8.97
CA PRO A 172 9.95 -11.86 9.11
C PRO A 172 9.34 -12.12 10.50
N ALA A 173 9.62 -13.28 11.10
CA ALA A 173 9.14 -13.64 12.43
C ALA A 173 9.75 -12.77 13.55
N GLN A 174 11.07 -12.55 13.52
CA GLN A 174 11.74 -11.69 14.50
C GLN A 174 11.27 -10.23 14.38
N GLU A 175 11.11 -9.74 13.16
CA GLU A 175 10.62 -8.39 12.93
C GLU A 175 9.18 -8.20 13.42
N CYS A 176 8.33 -9.20 13.17
CA CYS A 176 6.97 -9.24 13.66
C CYS A 176 6.92 -9.15 15.20
N GLU A 177 7.77 -9.93 15.87
CA GLU A 177 7.83 -9.96 17.33
C GLU A 177 8.35 -8.64 17.89
N SER A 178 9.40 -8.07 17.29
CA SER A 178 9.93 -6.74 17.63
C SER A 178 8.84 -5.66 17.47
N SER A 179 8.09 -5.69 16.38
CA SER A 179 7.06 -4.69 16.10
C SER A 179 5.91 -4.72 17.11
N LYS A 180 5.54 -5.90 17.62
CA LYS A 180 4.52 -6.05 18.67
C LYS A 180 4.94 -5.36 19.97
N GLN A 181 6.23 -5.30 20.30
CA GLN A 181 6.73 -4.59 21.48
C GLN A 181 6.40 -3.09 21.42
N PHE A 182 6.23 -2.54 20.22
CA PHE A 182 5.82 -1.16 19.96
C PHE A 182 4.31 -1.02 19.71
N GLY A 183 3.51 -2.05 20.02
CA GLY A 183 2.06 -2.04 19.86
C GLY A 183 1.58 -2.16 18.41
N ALA A 184 2.45 -2.53 17.47
CA ALA A 184 2.03 -2.81 16.11
C ALA A 184 1.31 -4.16 16.01
N ARG A 185 0.28 -4.22 15.19
CA ARG A 185 -0.26 -5.48 14.68
C ARG A 185 0.62 -5.95 13.54
N CYS A 186 0.84 -7.25 13.47
CA CYS A 186 1.71 -7.84 12.47
C CYS A 186 1.07 -9.12 11.91
N TYR A 187 1.06 -9.24 10.59
CA TYR A 187 0.56 -10.39 9.84
C TYR A 187 1.59 -10.83 8.80
N GLN A 188 1.70 -12.15 8.57
CA GLN A 188 2.57 -12.73 7.54
C GLN A 188 1.73 -13.51 6.55
N HIS A 189 2.07 -13.40 5.27
CA HIS A 189 1.44 -14.15 4.20
C HIS A 189 2.51 -14.73 3.28
N VAL A 190 2.52 -16.07 3.17
CA VAL A 190 3.40 -16.80 2.24
C VAL A 190 2.78 -16.75 0.84
N GLN A 191 3.57 -16.33 -0.14
CA GLN A 191 3.19 -16.26 -1.55
C GLN A 191 3.37 -17.60 -2.25
N ASP A 192 2.93 -17.69 -3.51
CA ASP A 192 2.99 -18.92 -4.30
C ASP A 192 4.42 -19.41 -4.61
N ASP A 193 5.41 -18.51 -4.53
CA ASP A 193 6.84 -18.81 -4.72
C ASP A 193 7.59 -19.07 -3.40
N GLY A 194 6.87 -19.11 -2.27
CA GLY A 194 7.44 -19.25 -0.92
C GLY A 194 7.97 -17.95 -0.31
N SER A 195 8.00 -16.85 -1.06
CA SER A 195 8.33 -15.53 -0.50
C SER A 195 7.31 -15.09 0.55
N ILE A 196 7.69 -14.14 1.40
CA ILE A 196 6.87 -13.74 2.56
C ILE A 196 6.53 -12.26 2.48
N VAL A 197 5.24 -11.95 2.52
CA VAL A 197 4.72 -10.60 2.70
C VAL A 197 4.40 -10.39 4.18
N LEU A 198 5.09 -9.44 4.80
CA LEU A 198 4.88 -8.98 6.16
C LEU A 198 4.06 -7.68 6.14
N VAL A 199 2.94 -7.65 6.84
CA VAL A 199 2.09 -6.46 6.99
C VAL A 199 2.16 -5.97 8.43
N LEU A 200 2.59 -4.73 8.60
CA LEU A 200 2.72 -4.05 9.88
C LEU A 200 1.72 -2.90 9.93
N THR A 201 0.84 -2.90 10.94
CA THR A 201 -0.09 -1.80 11.18
C THR A 201 0.14 -1.23 12.56
N SER A 202 0.47 0.06 12.65
CA SER A 202 0.71 0.75 13.91
C SER A 202 -0.12 2.03 13.98
N ARG A 203 -0.50 2.43 15.20
CA ARG A 203 -0.93 3.79 15.46
C ARG A 203 0.25 4.53 16.08
N PRO A 204 0.78 5.57 15.43
CA PRO A 204 1.90 6.30 16.00
C PRO A 204 1.49 6.92 17.34
N ALA A 205 2.24 6.62 18.40
CA ALA A 205 1.90 7.02 19.76
C ALA A 205 1.90 8.55 19.98
N MET A 206 2.59 9.32 19.12
CA MET A 206 2.83 10.75 19.32
C MET A 206 2.47 11.65 18.13
N SER A 207 2.10 11.10 16.97
CA SER A 207 1.67 11.92 15.83
C SER A 207 0.19 11.64 15.59
N GLY A 208 -0.67 12.61 15.89
CA GLY A 208 -2.06 12.56 15.43
C GLY A 208 -2.08 12.16 13.95
N GLY A 209 -2.72 11.05 13.64
CA GLY A 209 -2.78 10.50 12.30
C GLY A 209 -3.42 9.12 12.29
N GLY A 210 -3.99 8.75 11.15
CA GLY A 210 -4.57 7.43 10.94
C GLY A 210 -3.57 6.29 11.08
N GLU A 211 -4.10 5.07 11.02
CA GLU A 211 -3.28 3.86 11.06
C GLU A 211 -2.18 3.91 9.99
N LYS A 212 -0.93 3.75 10.42
CA LYS A 212 0.22 3.61 9.53
C LYS A 212 0.30 2.14 9.14
N ASN A 213 0.14 1.88 7.85
CA ASN A 213 0.40 0.58 7.25
C ASN A 213 1.77 0.58 6.59
N GLU A 214 2.50 -0.50 6.80
CA GLU A 214 3.76 -0.80 6.15
C GLU A 214 3.72 -2.25 5.67
N VAL A 215 4.10 -2.47 4.41
CA VAL A 215 4.19 -3.79 3.83
C VAL A 215 5.63 -4.04 3.44
N ARG A 216 6.16 -5.20 3.84
CA ARG A 216 7.48 -5.68 3.43
C ARG A 216 7.35 -6.99 2.69
N HIS A 217 8.10 -7.14 1.61
CA HIS A 217 8.15 -8.36 0.83
C HIS A 217 9.58 -8.91 0.88
N TYR A 218 9.72 -10.06 1.55
CA TYR A 218 10.95 -10.84 1.66
C TYR A 218 11.00 -11.84 0.53
N ARG A 219 11.82 -11.56 -0.48
CA ARG A 219 11.86 -12.32 -1.72
C ARG A 219 12.81 -13.51 -1.62
N THR A 220 12.59 -14.49 -2.49
CA THR A 220 13.40 -15.69 -2.59
C THR A 220 14.86 -15.41 -3.00
N ASP A 221 15.13 -14.27 -3.65
CA ASP A 221 16.47 -13.81 -4.03
C ASP A 221 17.22 -13.08 -2.88
N GLY A 222 16.59 -12.93 -1.72
CA GLY A 222 17.14 -12.24 -0.55
C GLY A 222 16.95 -10.72 -0.56
N THR A 223 16.35 -10.14 -1.61
CA THR A 223 15.94 -8.73 -1.60
C THR A 223 14.75 -8.53 -0.67
N VAL A 224 14.65 -7.32 -0.11
CA VAL A 224 13.46 -6.90 0.65
C VAL A 224 12.93 -5.61 0.05
N VAL A 225 11.63 -5.58 -0.24
CA VAL A 225 10.94 -4.35 -0.65
C VAL A 225 10.00 -3.92 0.45
N MET A 226 10.20 -2.71 0.96
CA MET A 226 9.37 -2.09 1.99
C MET A 226 8.61 -0.91 1.40
N VAL A 227 7.30 -0.90 1.58
CA VAL A 227 6.41 0.16 1.13
C VAL A 227 5.59 0.63 2.32
N ASN A 228 5.59 1.93 2.59
CA ASN A 228 4.64 2.54 3.50
C ASN A 228 4.10 3.85 2.91
N ALA A 229 2.94 4.26 3.37
CA ALA A 229 2.34 5.53 2.98
C ALA A 229 1.79 6.26 4.20
N PHE A 230 1.91 7.57 4.20
CA PHE A 230 1.38 8.43 5.25
C PHE A 230 0.83 9.72 4.67
N PHE A 231 -0.15 10.29 5.35
CA PHE A 231 -0.61 11.64 5.04
C PHE A 231 0.53 12.63 5.29
N ASN A 232 0.71 13.58 4.37
CA ASN A 232 1.78 14.57 4.38
C ASN A 232 1.18 15.98 4.43
N PRO A 233 0.44 16.32 5.52
CA PRO A 233 -0.24 17.60 5.64
C PRO A 233 0.77 18.75 5.59
N ARG A 234 0.42 19.83 4.88
CA ARG A 234 1.31 21.00 4.68
C ARG A 234 0.98 22.17 5.59
N ASP A 235 -0.17 22.13 6.27
CA ASP A 235 -0.67 23.18 7.13
C ASP A 235 -1.33 22.61 8.40
N PRO A 236 -1.45 23.41 9.48
CA PRO A 236 -2.00 22.94 10.76
C PRO A 236 -3.45 22.45 10.72
N ALA A 237 -4.30 23.01 9.84
CA ALA A 237 -5.69 22.59 9.74
C ALA A 237 -5.80 21.18 9.15
N THR A 238 -5.00 20.91 8.11
CA THR A 238 -4.87 19.57 7.52
C THR A 238 -4.29 18.57 8.51
N VAL A 239 -3.32 18.97 9.37
CA VAL A 239 -2.80 18.10 10.45
C VAL A 239 -3.90 17.66 11.41
N ALA A 240 -4.72 18.60 11.90
CA ALA A 240 -5.80 18.29 12.83
C ALA A 240 -6.83 17.36 12.19
N ALA A 241 -7.19 17.60 10.93
CA ALA A 241 -8.16 16.77 10.24
C ALA A 241 -7.62 15.36 9.90
N VAL A 242 -6.33 15.23 9.56
CA VAL A 242 -5.65 13.92 9.42
C VAL A 242 -5.64 13.14 10.74
N ALA A 243 -5.52 13.83 11.87
CA ALA A 243 -5.49 13.18 13.19
C ALA A 243 -6.80 12.47 13.56
N GLU A 244 -7.92 12.92 12.99
CA GLU A 244 -9.24 12.30 13.19
C GLU A 244 -9.49 11.11 12.25
N LEU A 245 -8.66 10.92 11.23
CA LEU A 245 -8.80 9.79 10.31
C LEU A 245 -8.40 8.49 11.03
N ARG A 246 -9.23 7.45 10.88
CA ARG A 246 -8.92 6.12 11.44
C ARG A 246 -8.08 5.27 10.50
N GLU A 247 -8.32 5.43 9.20
CA GLU A 247 -7.68 4.65 8.13
C GLU A 247 -6.47 5.40 7.58
N GLY A 248 -5.46 4.66 7.13
CA GLY A 248 -4.32 5.22 6.42
C GLY A 248 -4.68 5.73 5.02
N PRO A 249 -3.75 6.44 4.35
CA PRO A 249 -3.98 7.00 3.01
C PRO A 249 -4.06 5.94 1.89
N MET A 250 -3.63 4.71 2.17
CA MET A 250 -3.63 3.59 1.25
C MET A 250 -4.11 2.34 1.95
N ASP A 251 -4.86 1.52 1.23
CA ASP A 251 -5.28 0.22 1.74
C ASP A 251 -4.13 -0.80 1.64
N LEU A 252 -4.31 -1.94 2.31
CA LEU A 252 -3.29 -2.98 2.34
C LEU A 252 -3.08 -3.62 0.97
N ALA A 253 -4.12 -3.74 0.14
CA ALA A 253 -3.99 -4.38 -1.17
C ALA A 253 -3.11 -3.54 -2.11
N GLU A 254 -3.27 -2.22 -2.07
CA GLU A 254 -2.44 -1.28 -2.84
C GLU A 254 -0.98 -1.32 -2.41
N LEU A 255 -0.72 -1.29 -1.10
CA LEU A 255 0.64 -1.38 -0.56
C LEU A 255 1.28 -2.74 -0.86
N THR A 256 0.51 -3.83 -0.76
CA THR A 256 0.97 -5.17 -1.12
C THR A 256 1.30 -5.24 -2.61
N ALA A 257 0.43 -4.75 -3.50
CA ALA A 257 0.67 -4.75 -4.94
C ALA A 257 2.01 -4.09 -5.28
N LEU A 258 2.28 -2.90 -4.71
CA LEU A 258 3.54 -2.20 -4.88
C LEU A 258 4.73 -2.97 -4.29
N ALA A 259 4.62 -3.53 -3.08
CA ALA A 259 5.73 -4.28 -2.46
C ALA A 259 6.07 -5.58 -3.23
N THR A 260 5.06 -6.21 -3.82
CA THR A 260 5.19 -7.44 -4.61
C THR A 260 5.60 -7.22 -6.06
N ASP A 261 5.72 -5.98 -6.52
CA ASP A 261 6.08 -5.70 -7.90
C ASP A 261 7.52 -6.17 -8.23
N PRO A 262 7.70 -7.13 -9.16
CA PRO A 262 9.00 -7.73 -9.44
C PRO A 262 10.01 -6.72 -10.00
N ARG A 263 9.57 -5.57 -10.52
CA ARG A 263 10.47 -4.55 -11.07
C ARG A 263 11.19 -3.72 -10.02
N PHE A 264 10.75 -3.76 -8.76
CA PHE A 264 11.50 -3.14 -7.66
C PHE A 264 12.58 -4.08 -7.16
N ALA A 265 13.70 -4.16 -7.89
CA ALA A 265 14.88 -4.94 -7.53
C ALA A 265 16.14 -4.10 -7.74
N LEU A 266 17.20 -4.35 -6.96
CA LEU A 266 18.50 -3.67 -7.12
C LEU A 266 19.50 -4.44 -7.99
N ILE A 267 19.15 -5.67 -8.36
CA ILE A 267 19.94 -6.56 -9.20
C ILE A 267 19.00 -7.03 -10.31
N GLY A 268 19.38 -6.79 -11.55
CA GLY A 268 18.66 -7.19 -12.76
C GLY A 268 19.62 -7.74 -13.80
#